data_AF-A0A6I1K918-F1
#
_entry.id   AF-A0A6I1K918-F1
#
_cell.length_a   1.000
_cell.length_b   1.000
_cell.length_c   1.000
_cell.angle_alpha   90.00
_cell.angle_beta   90.00
_cell.angle_gamma   90.00
#
_symmetry.space_group_name_H-M   'P 1'
#
loop_
_entity.id
_entity.type
_entity.pdbx_description
1 polymer ?
#
loop_
_entity_poly.entity_id
_entity_poly.type
_entity_poly.pdbx_seq_one_letter_code
_entity_poly.pdbx_strand_id
1 'polypeptide(L)'
;APAPGAEPPALGGVKLSVDTLARPGTVVSGKVTFSDGQTADWYLDQMGRPGLVPAQKGYRPSQMDIMEFQELLQMELQKLGF
;
A
#
# COMPACT_ATOMS: atom_id res chain seq x y z
N ALA A 1 16.91 17.69 -11.14
CA ALA A 1 17.12 16.81 -9.98
C ALA A 1 15.99 15.78 -9.97
N PRO A 2 16.26 14.47 -9.92
CA PRO A 2 15.19 13.48 -9.73
C PRO A 2 14.85 13.40 -8.24
N ALA A 3 13.56 13.32 -7.92
CA ALA A 3 13.07 13.12 -6.55
C ALA A 3 13.49 11.72 -6.04
N PRO A 4 13.94 11.57 -4.78
CA PRO A 4 14.27 10.28 -4.21
C PRO A 4 12.99 9.56 -3.79
N GLY A 5 12.78 8.33 -4.30
CA GLY A 5 11.71 7.45 -3.82
C GLY A 5 11.02 6.56 -4.87
N ALA A 6 11.37 6.65 -6.16
CA ALA A 6 10.87 5.71 -7.17
C ALA A 6 11.79 4.49 -7.25
N GLU A 7 11.58 3.51 -6.38
CA GLU A 7 12.16 2.17 -6.54
C GLU A 7 11.61 1.52 -7.84
N PRO A 8 12.43 0.77 -8.59
CA PRO A 8 12.12 0.37 -9.95
C PRO A 8 10.93 -0.60 -10.01
N PRO A 9 10.14 -0.61 -11.08
CA PRO A 9 9.03 -1.52 -11.19
C PRO A 9 9.55 -2.94 -11.45
N ALA A 10 9.68 -3.76 -10.42
CA ALA A 10 9.70 -5.21 -10.60
C ALA A 10 8.38 -5.60 -11.30
N LEU A 11 8.48 -6.04 -12.54
CA LEU A 11 7.37 -6.58 -13.32
C LEU A 11 7.10 -7.98 -12.77
N GLY A 12 6.01 -8.15 -12.00
CA GLY A 12 5.53 -9.46 -11.56
C GLY A 12 4.82 -9.57 -10.21
N GLY A 13 4.68 -8.49 -9.42
CA GLY A 13 4.07 -8.56 -8.08
C GLY A 13 3.45 -7.25 -7.60
N VAL A 14 2.89 -7.30 -6.39
CA VAL A 14 2.26 -6.20 -5.67
C VAL A 14 3.31 -5.15 -5.31
N LYS A 15 2.96 -3.89 -5.53
CA LYS A 15 3.79 -2.73 -5.22
C LYS A 15 3.10 -1.84 -4.22
N LEU A 16 3.76 -1.60 -3.10
CA LEU A 16 3.30 -0.69 -2.06
C LEU A 16 4.09 0.62 -2.13
N SER A 17 3.46 1.73 -1.79
CA SER A 17 4.11 3.00 -1.53
C SER A 17 3.42 3.68 -0.34
N VAL A 18 4.20 4.36 0.50
CA VAL A 18 3.71 5.13 1.65
C VAL A 18 3.57 6.60 1.24
N ASP A 19 2.48 7.23 1.62
CA ASP A 19 2.34 8.68 1.49
C ASP A 19 3.29 9.39 2.45
N THR A 20 3.97 10.41 1.95
CA THR A 20 4.81 11.29 2.78
C THR A 20 4.00 12.27 3.63
N LEU A 21 2.70 12.41 3.33
CA LEU A 21 1.78 13.28 4.06
C LEU A 21 0.75 12.43 4.80
N ALA A 22 0.68 12.61 6.12
CA ALA A 22 -0.32 11.95 6.95
C ALA A 22 -1.74 12.40 6.54
N ARG A 23 -2.62 11.43 6.26
CA ARG A 23 -4.04 11.71 6.04
C ARG A 23 -4.78 11.84 7.38
N PRO A 24 -5.69 12.82 7.53
CA PRO A 24 -6.51 12.95 8.74
C PRO A 24 -7.22 11.66 9.10
N GLY A 25 -7.13 11.24 10.37
CA GLY A 25 -7.75 10.01 10.87
C GLY A 25 -6.96 8.72 10.58
N THR A 26 -5.78 8.83 9.96
CA THR A 26 -4.87 7.70 9.71
C THR A 26 -3.51 7.97 10.35
N VAL A 27 -2.85 6.90 10.79
CA VAL A 27 -1.48 6.95 11.32
C VAL A 27 -0.48 6.90 10.18
N VAL A 28 -0.77 6.05 9.20
CA VAL A 28 0.01 5.90 7.97
C VAL A 28 -0.95 5.64 6.83
N SER A 29 -0.63 6.09 5.64
CA SER A 29 -1.40 5.80 4.44
C SER A 29 -0.50 5.61 3.24
N GLY A 30 -1.07 5.11 2.15
CA GLY A 30 -0.33 4.96 0.93
C GLY A 30 -1.17 4.47 -0.23
N LYS A 31 -0.47 4.01 -1.27
CA LYS A 31 -1.05 3.41 -2.45
C LYS A 31 -0.46 2.02 -2.68
N VAL A 32 -1.27 1.11 -3.21
CA VAL A 32 -0.84 -0.20 -3.68
C VAL A 32 -1.23 -0.37 -5.15
N THR A 33 -0.36 -1.00 -5.93
CA THR A 33 -0.64 -1.51 -7.28
C THR A 33 -0.51 -3.01 -7.23
N PHE A 34 -1.59 -3.73 -7.52
CA PHE A 34 -1.62 -5.19 -7.51
C PHE A 34 -1.03 -5.78 -8.78
N SER A 35 -0.82 -7.09 -8.81
CA SER A 35 -0.18 -7.79 -9.93
C SER A 35 -0.98 -7.68 -11.23
N ASP A 36 -2.30 -7.52 -11.12
CA ASP A 36 -3.22 -7.26 -12.24
C ASP A 36 -3.19 -5.80 -12.74
N GLY A 37 -2.39 -4.94 -12.11
CA GLY A 37 -2.23 -3.53 -12.47
C GLY A 37 -3.30 -2.60 -11.88
N GLN A 38 -4.31 -3.13 -11.19
CA GLN A 38 -5.30 -2.31 -10.48
C GLN A 38 -4.68 -1.71 -9.23
N THR A 39 -5.19 -0.54 -8.84
CA THR A 39 -4.65 0.23 -7.72
C THR A 39 -5.69 0.42 -6.63
N ALA A 40 -5.20 0.52 -5.40
CA ALA A 40 -6.00 0.86 -4.23
C ALA A 40 -5.24 1.81 -3.32
N ASP A 41 -5.97 2.67 -2.63
CA ASP A 41 -5.45 3.37 -1.46
C ASP A 41 -5.47 2.41 -0.27
N TRP A 42 -4.48 2.53 0.59
CA TRP A 42 -4.47 1.81 1.87
C TRP A 42 -4.15 2.77 3.00
N TYR A 43 -4.58 2.42 4.21
CA TYR A 43 -4.31 3.21 5.39
C TYR A 43 -4.29 2.36 6.64
N LEU A 44 -3.59 2.84 7.66
CA LEU A 44 -3.63 2.33 9.03
C LEU A 44 -4.42 3.34 9.86
N ASP A 45 -5.53 2.93 10.46
CA ASP A 45 -6.29 3.81 11.35
C ASP A 45 -5.60 3.96 12.72
N GLN A 46 -6.11 4.87 13.57
CA GLN A 46 -5.54 5.15 14.90
C GLN A 46 -5.50 3.94 15.85
N MET A 47 -6.30 2.91 15.60
CA MET A 47 -6.29 1.64 16.30
C MET A 47 -5.30 0.62 15.70
N GLY A 48 -4.49 1.02 14.72
CA GLY A 48 -3.53 0.13 14.08
C GLY A 48 -4.15 -0.89 13.14
N ARG A 49 -5.38 -0.66 12.64
CA ARG A 49 -6.05 -1.60 11.73
C ARG A 49 -5.86 -1.15 10.28
N PRO A 50 -5.43 -2.04 9.38
CA PRO A 50 -5.27 -1.71 7.98
C PRO A 50 -6.62 -1.68 7.26
N GLY A 51 -6.84 -0.66 6.45
CA GLY A 51 -7.96 -0.51 5.53
C GLY A 51 -7.47 -0.45 4.08
N LEU A 52 -8.27 -1.00 3.17
CA LEU A 52 -8.02 -0.98 1.72
C LEU A 52 -9.21 -0.33 1.01
N VAL A 53 -8.94 0.63 0.13
CA VAL A 53 -9.94 1.37 -0.66
C VAL A 53 -9.59 1.21 -2.13
N PRO A 54 -10.22 0.27 -2.85
CA PRO A 54 -9.96 0.08 -4.26
C PRO A 54 -10.41 1.29 -5.07
N ALA A 55 -9.60 1.70 -6.06
CA ALA A 55 -9.95 2.82 -6.95
C ALA A 55 -11.19 2.50 -7.80
N GLN A 56 -11.39 1.22 -8.12
CA GLN A 56 -12.55 0.74 -8.87
C GLN A 56 -13.58 0.11 -7.92
N LYS A 57 -14.83 0.58 -7.99
CA LYS A 57 -15.94 0.00 -7.23
C LYS A 57 -16.13 -1.47 -7.60
N GLY A 58 -16.23 -2.33 -6.59
CA GLY A 58 -16.43 -3.76 -6.76
C GLY A 58 -15.17 -4.56 -7.12
N TYR A 59 -14.01 -3.90 -7.29
CA TYR A 59 -12.75 -4.60 -7.44
C TYR A 59 -12.39 -5.34 -6.14
N ARG A 60 -11.97 -6.60 -6.31
CA ARG A 60 -11.45 -7.46 -5.26
C ARG A 60 -10.13 -8.03 -5.75
N PRO A 61 -8.99 -7.67 -5.12
CA PRO A 61 -7.70 -8.26 -5.48
C PRO A 61 -7.73 -9.77 -5.28
N SER A 62 -6.85 -10.49 -5.99
CA SER A 62 -6.72 -11.93 -5.80
C SER A 62 -6.26 -12.27 -4.38
N GLN A 63 -6.49 -13.50 -3.93
CA GLN A 63 -6.05 -13.90 -2.59
C GLN A 63 -4.52 -13.86 -2.45
N MET A 64 -3.79 -14.15 -3.52
CA MET A 64 -2.33 -14.04 -3.54
C MET A 64 -1.89 -12.57 -3.41
N ASP A 65 -2.53 -11.67 -4.14
CA ASP A 65 -2.27 -10.23 -4.06
C ASP A 65 -2.52 -9.67 -2.65
N ILE A 66 -3.59 -10.12 -1.98
CA ILE A 66 -3.89 -9.70 -0.60
C ILE A 66 -2.84 -10.23 0.39
N MET A 67 -2.33 -11.45 0.19
CA MET A 67 -1.29 -12.00 1.04
C MET A 67 0.03 -11.24 0.87
N GLU A 68 0.44 -10.99 -0.37
CA GLU A 68 1.66 -10.25 -0.68
C GLU A 68 1.58 -8.79 -0.23
N PHE A 69 0.43 -8.14 -0.40
CA PHE A 69 0.16 -6.81 0.15
C PHE A 69 0.36 -6.75 1.66
N GLN A 70 -0.18 -7.73 2.41
CA GLN A 70 -0.06 -7.75 3.87
C GLN A 70 1.38 -7.95 4.36
N GLU A 71 2.15 -8.77 3.65
CA GLU A 71 3.57 -8.97 3.94
C GLU A 71 4.37 -7.68 3.70
N LEU A 72 4.21 -7.07 2.53
CA LEU A 72 4.87 -5.81 2.18
C LEU A 72 4.47 -4.68 3.12
N LEU A 73 3.19 -4.61 3.50
CA LEU A 73 2.69 -3.61 4.44
C LEU A 73 3.37 -3.76 5.81
N GLN A 74 3.49 -4.97 6.35
CA GLN A 74 4.20 -5.19 7.61
C GLN A 74 5.67 -4.76 7.52
N MET A 75 6.37 -5.15 6.45
CA MET A 75 7.77 -4.75 6.26
C MET A 75 7.94 -3.23 6.22
N GLU A 76 7.03 -2.53 5.55
CA GLU A 76 7.07 -1.07 5.43
C GLU A 76 6.75 -0.39 6.78
N LEU A 77 5.76 -0.89 7.51
CA LEU A 77 5.45 -0.40 8.86
C LEU A 77 6.63 -0.59 9.82
N GLN A 78 7.30 -1.75 9.77
CA GLN A 78 8.50 -2.01 10.57
C GLN A 78 9.65 -1.04 10.22
N LYS A 79 9.85 -0.72 8.94
CA LYS A 79 10.86 0.26 8.50
C LYS A 79 10.56 1.67 9.03
N LEU A 80 9.28 1.99 9.21
CA LEU A 80 8.82 3.27 9.76
C LEU A 80 8.82 3.29 11.31
N GLY A 81 9.03 2.14 11.96
CA GLY A 81 9.10 2.02 13.42
C GLY A 81 7.75 1.82 14.11
N PHE A 82 6.75 1.27 13.41
CA PHE A 82 5.47 0.84 13.99
C PHE A 82 5.52 -0.55 14.60
#